data_AF-A0AAN7VBP3-F1
#
_entry.id   AF-A0AAN7VBP3-F1
#
_cell.length_a   1.000
_cell.length_b   1.000
_cell.length_c   1.000
_cell.angle_alpha   90.00
_cell.angle_beta   90.00
_cell.angle_gamma   90.00
#
_symmetry.space_group_name_H-M   'P 1'
#
loop_
_entity.id
_entity.type
_entity.pdbx_description
1 polymer ?
#
loop_
_entity_poly.entity_id
_entity_poly.type
_entity_poly.pdbx_seq_one_letter_code
_entity_poly.pdbx_strand_id
1 'polypeptide(L)'
;MLLKNIYNYYCCTVSYYSRLNIQLKLKPRVKVRQYSTLVKLEELELKYSENDQEFILTTLNTATAEHLKQLNISQNRINSLKTWQTNQGTFKSFSDLLEVEGFGIKILDKLCSSIISNQSQSESTPAISKNRRHFVIPPLNKQLQNFTSAIGLYLGPVGVSWSGLTKCNELKEWDCLKFPEVSKKMLPMDTFNLAQTILKKIPLADFYVFEAPMYIAHIGNKQTIVHNEHLELLSMLLALLNTSRKHNTQLTEENVPNCVYYLRSNLSARLFRTLMGSERVSTTPAVNNLLGIGTIADVTPKISLIFCEELKEKYLSQNGINRELLGQALLLIVTFMEICVHKNVESLAAVTQGKKNGNKNQLN
;
A
#
# COMPACT_ATOMS: atom_id res chain seq x y z
N MET A 1 -11.49 -19.29 -33.70
CA MET A 1 -12.02 -20.58 -33.21
C MET A 1 -11.71 -20.85 -31.73
N LEU A 2 -11.37 -19.83 -30.92
CA LEU A 2 -11.03 -19.95 -29.49
C LEU A 2 -12.08 -19.33 -28.54
N LEU A 3 -13.13 -18.68 -29.07
CA LEU A 3 -14.19 -18.03 -28.29
C LEU A 3 -15.39 -18.96 -27.96
N LYS A 4 -15.44 -20.19 -28.50
CA LYS A 4 -16.53 -21.15 -28.22
C LYS A 4 -16.29 -22.04 -26.99
N ASN A 5 -15.06 -22.13 -26.47
CA ASN A 5 -14.73 -23.02 -25.35
C ASN A 5 -14.86 -22.38 -23.96
N ILE A 6 -14.94 -21.05 -23.85
CA ILE A 6 -15.09 -20.39 -22.53
C ILE A 6 -16.56 -20.38 -22.07
N TYR A 7 -17.52 -20.41 -23.01
CA TYR A 7 -18.95 -20.41 -22.67
C TYR A 7 -19.45 -21.77 -22.13
N ASN A 8 -18.84 -22.89 -22.54
CA ASN A 8 -19.25 -24.23 -22.08
C ASN A 8 -18.75 -24.59 -20.66
N TYR A 9 -17.69 -23.95 -20.17
CA TYR A 9 -17.21 -24.20 -18.81
C TYR A 9 -18.06 -23.52 -17.72
N TYR A 10 -18.76 -22.42 -18.06
CA TYR A 10 -19.63 -21.72 -17.13
C TYR A 10 -21.07 -22.27 -17.04
N CYS A 11 -21.54 -23.03 -18.04
CA CYS A 11 -22.87 -23.65 -18.00
C CYS A 11 -22.91 -25.01 -17.29
N CYS A 12 -21.78 -25.72 -17.15
CA CYS A 12 -21.75 -27.03 -16.48
C CYS A 12 -21.71 -26.96 -14.93
N THR A 13 -21.23 -25.87 -14.34
CA THR A 13 -21.13 -25.72 -12.89
C THR A 13 -22.44 -25.28 -12.22
N VAL A 14 -23.35 -24.65 -12.98
CA VAL A 14 -24.66 -24.18 -12.46
C VAL A 14 -25.71 -25.30 -12.46
N SER A 15 -25.55 -26.32 -13.30
CA SER A 15 -26.51 -27.44 -13.39
C SER A 15 -26.29 -28.54 -12.33
N TYR A 16 -25.09 -28.63 -11.74
CA TYR A 16 -24.81 -29.65 -10.71
C TYR A 16 -25.37 -29.28 -9.32
N TYR A 17 -25.48 -27.99 -9.01
CA TYR A 17 -26.00 -27.53 -7.72
C TYR A 17 -27.54 -27.49 -7.63
N SER A 18 -28.24 -27.59 -8.76
CA SER A 18 -29.71 -27.55 -8.81
C SER A 18 -30.38 -28.93 -8.73
N ARG A 19 -29.63 -30.03 -8.85
CA ARG A 19 -30.19 -31.40 -8.83
C ARG A 19 -30.01 -32.19 -7.53
N LEU A 20 -29.27 -31.68 -6.54
CA LEU A 20 -29.10 -32.35 -5.24
C LEU A 20 -30.06 -31.88 -4.13
N ASN A 21 -31.00 -30.97 -4.42
CA ASN A 21 -31.94 -30.42 -3.43
C ASN A 21 -33.38 -30.94 -3.54
N ILE A 22 -33.61 -32.03 -4.27
CA ILE A 22 -34.92 -32.69 -4.31
C ILE A 22 -34.71 -34.13 -3.83
N GLN A 23 -35.15 -34.40 -2.60
CA GLN A 23 -35.44 -35.72 -1.98
C GLN A 23 -34.87 -36.03 -0.58
N LEU A 24 -34.50 -35.05 0.25
CA LEU A 24 -34.38 -35.31 1.70
C LEU A 24 -35.04 -34.20 2.52
N LYS A 25 -36.28 -34.45 2.95
CA LYS A 25 -36.95 -33.69 4.03
C LYS A 25 -36.25 -33.98 5.36
N LEU A 26 -35.10 -33.36 5.60
CA LEU A 26 -34.46 -33.32 6.92
C LEU A 26 -34.00 -31.88 7.21
N LYS A 27 -34.39 -31.34 8.38
CA LYS A 27 -34.09 -29.96 8.83
C LYS A 27 -32.57 -29.66 8.72
N PRO A 28 -32.11 -28.71 7.87
CA PRO A 28 -30.69 -28.54 7.61
C PRO A 28 -30.17 -27.17 8.07
N ARG A 29 -30.17 -26.88 9.37
CA ARG A 29 -29.46 -25.69 9.89
C ARG A 29 -28.41 -25.98 10.95
N VAL A 30 -28.39 -27.18 11.54
CA VAL A 30 -27.40 -27.53 12.58
C VAL A 30 -26.24 -28.37 12.03
N LYS A 31 -26.50 -29.31 11.11
CA LYS A 31 -25.43 -30.22 10.62
C LYS A 31 -24.42 -29.58 9.65
N VAL A 32 -24.81 -28.61 8.81
CA VAL A 32 -23.93 -28.05 7.76
C VAL A 32 -22.75 -27.23 8.32
N ARG A 33 -22.90 -26.58 9.48
CA ARG A 33 -21.81 -25.82 10.12
C ARG A 33 -20.72 -26.72 10.70
N GLN A 34 -21.08 -27.86 11.29
CA GLN A 34 -20.14 -28.79 11.92
C GLN A 34 -19.20 -29.42 10.88
N TYR A 35 -19.73 -29.94 9.76
CA TYR A 35 -18.90 -30.53 8.70
C TYR A 35 -17.91 -29.53 8.07
N SER A 36 -18.31 -28.26 7.91
CA SER A 36 -17.41 -27.23 7.32
C SER A 36 -16.25 -26.80 8.22
N THR A 37 -16.35 -27.06 9.53
CA THR A 37 -15.34 -26.67 10.52
C THR A 37 -14.33 -27.80 10.73
N LEU A 38 -14.80 -29.05 10.69
CA LEU A 38 -13.95 -30.25 10.77
C LEU A 38 -12.99 -30.38 9.58
N VAL A 39 -13.49 -30.20 8.34
CA VAL A 39 -12.64 -30.21 7.13
C VAL A 39 -11.54 -29.14 7.20
N LYS A 40 -11.87 -27.95 7.74
CA LYS A 40 -10.90 -26.85 7.87
C LYS A 40 -9.96 -27.01 9.06
N LEU A 41 -10.30 -27.85 10.04
CA LEU A 41 -9.42 -28.22 11.14
C LEU A 41 -8.39 -29.24 10.63
N GLU A 42 -8.84 -30.26 9.88
CA GLU A 42 -7.94 -31.22 9.23
C GLU A 42 -6.96 -30.50 8.27
N GLU A 43 -7.43 -29.52 7.49
CA GLU A 43 -6.57 -28.66 6.65
C GLU A 43 -5.55 -27.84 7.47
N LEU A 44 -5.91 -27.41 8.68
CA LEU A 44 -5.04 -26.63 9.56
C LEU A 44 -3.98 -27.53 10.23
N GLU A 45 -4.38 -28.71 10.69
CA GLU A 45 -3.48 -29.69 11.30
C GLU A 45 -2.47 -30.20 10.27
N LEU A 46 -2.89 -30.50 9.03
CA LEU A 46 -1.98 -30.90 7.95
C LEU A 46 -0.97 -29.80 7.54
N LYS A 47 -1.22 -28.53 7.90
CA LYS A 47 -0.34 -27.41 7.57
C LYS A 47 0.92 -27.35 8.46
N TYR A 48 0.88 -27.96 9.64
CA TYR A 48 1.96 -27.92 10.63
C TYR A 48 2.46 -29.34 10.90
N SER A 49 3.78 -29.54 10.96
CA SER A 49 4.34 -30.86 11.29
C SER A 49 3.97 -31.27 12.73
N GLU A 50 4.00 -32.56 13.05
CA GLU A 50 3.71 -33.05 14.41
C GLU A 50 4.57 -32.35 15.47
N ASN A 51 5.85 -32.10 15.16
CA ASN A 51 6.77 -31.35 16.01
C ASN A 51 6.35 -29.87 16.18
N ASP A 52 5.85 -29.23 15.13
CA ASP A 52 5.36 -27.85 15.19
C ASP A 52 4.08 -27.74 16.02
N GLN A 53 3.19 -28.72 15.90
CA GLN A 53 1.94 -28.77 16.67
C GLN A 53 2.22 -28.91 18.16
N GLU A 54 3.11 -29.82 18.55
CA GLU A 54 3.53 -30.00 19.94
C GLU A 54 4.22 -28.74 20.50
N PHE A 55 5.05 -28.07 19.69
CA PHE A 55 5.70 -26.82 20.06
C PHE A 55 4.68 -25.69 20.27
N ILE A 56 3.69 -25.56 19.37
CA ILE A 56 2.62 -24.56 19.49
C ILE A 56 1.81 -24.78 20.77
N LEU A 57 1.41 -26.02 21.06
CA LEU A 57 0.63 -26.36 22.25
C LEU A 57 1.43 -26.12 23.53
N THR A 58 2.69 -26.54 23.56
CA THR A 58 3.60 -26.29 24.69
C THR A 58 3.81 -24.80 24.92
N THR A 59 4.01 -24.02 23.85
CA THR A 59 4.16 -22.57 23.94
C THR A 59 2.89 -21.93 24.51
N LEU A 60 1.71 -22.32 24.05
CA LEU A 60 0.44 -21.74 24.54
C LEU A 60 0.11 -22.14 25.99
N ASN A 61 0.49 -23.35 26.41
CA ASN A 61 0.29 -23.81 27.78
C ASN A 61 1.26 -23.20 28.78
N THR A 62 2.45 -22.77 28.35
CA THR A 62 3.49 -22.21 29.21
C THR A 62 3.64 -20.68 29.10
N ALA A 63 3.09 -20.07 28.05
CA ALA A 63 3.24 -18.64 27.79
C ALA A 63 2.56 -17.77 28.87
N THR A 64 3.32 -16.81 29.40
CA THR A 64 2.77 -15.74 30.25
C THR A 64 1.90 -14.79 29.42
N ALA A 65 1.02 -14.02 30.09
CA ALA A 65 0.19 -13.01 29.40
C ALA A 65 1.04 -11.99 28.63
N GLU A 66 2.26 -11.73 29.09
CA GLU A 66 3.21 -10.82 28.45
C GLU A 66 3.79 -11.44 27.17
N HIS A 67 4.11 -12.73 27.19
CA HIS A 67 4.54 -13.46 25.99
C HIS A 67 3.41 -13.60 24.97
N LEU A 68 2.17 -13.84 25.42
CA LEU A 68 0.99 -13.87 24.55
C LEU A 68 0.67 -12.48 23.93
N LYS A 69 0.95 -11.38 24.66
CA LYS A 69 0.89 -10.02 24.10
C LYS A 69 1.92 -9.82 22.99
N GLN A 70 3.14 -10.36 23.16
CA GLN A 70 4.20 -10.29 22.13
C GLN A 70 3.79 -11.06 20.85
N LEU A 71 2.96 -12.09 20.98
CA LEU A 71 2.36 -12.83 19.87
C LEU A 71 1.18 -12.09 19.18
N ASN A 72 0.94 -10.81 19.51
CA ASN A 72 -0.09 -9.95 18.93
C ASN A 72 -1.53 -10.46 19.13
N ILE A 73 -1.78 -11.15 20.24
CA ILE A 73 -3.12 -11.56 20.66
C ILE A 73 -3.77 -10.37 21.40
N SER A 74 -5.05 -10.10 21.14
CA SER A 74 -5.77 -9.03 21.84
C SER A 74 -5.99 -9.38 23.30
N GLN A 75 -6.05 -8.36 24.18
CA GLN A 75 -6.23 -8.57 25.63
C GLN A 75 -7.46 -9.45 25.94
N ASN A 76 -8.57 -9.23 25.23
CA ASN A 76 -9.79 -10.02 25.41
C ASN A 76 -9.56 -11.51 25.08
N ARG A 77 -8.79 -11.81 24.02
CA ARG A 77 -8.48 -13.20 23.62
C ARG A 77 -7.47 -13.86 24.55
N ILE A 78 -6.52 -13.11 25.09
CA ILE A 78 -5.61 -13.61 26.14
C ILE A 78 -6.42 -13.98 27.38
N ASN A 79 -7.39 -13.15 27.75
CA ASN A 79 -8.29 -13.44 28.85
C ASN A 79 -9.14 -14.69 28.54
N SER A 80 -9.71 -14.83 27.34
CA SER A 80 -10.44 -16.03 26.93
C SER A 80 -9.60 -17.31 26.98
N LEU A 81 -8.33 -17.26 26.51
CA LEU A 81 -7.40 -18.39 26.60
C LEU A 81 -7.13 -18.78 28.07
N LYS A 82 -6.90 -17.80 28.95
CA LYS A 82 -6.65 -18.04 30.36
C LYS A 82 -7.90 -18.55 31.10
N THR A 83 -9.06 -18.00 30.79
CA THR A 83 -10.34 -18.44 31.36
C THR A 83 -10.62 -19.88 30.94
N TRP A 84 -10.37 -20.22 29.68
CA TRP A 84 -10.47 -21.60 29.22
C TRP A 84 -9.47 -22.51 29.95
N GLN A 85 -8.20 -22.10 30.08
CA GLN A 85 -7.19 -22.87 30.82
C GLN A 85 -7.55 -23.10 32.29
N THR A 86 -8.17 -22.11 32.93
CA THR A 86 -8.61 -22.21 34.33
C THR A 86 -9.81 -23.15 34.49
N ASN A 87 -10.68 -23.22 33.47
CA ASN A 87 -11.92 -23.98 33.52
C ASN A 87 -11.77 -25.44 33.00
N GLN A 88 -10.93 -25.66 31.99
CA GLN A 88 -10.82 -26.92 31.24
C GLN A 88 -9.40 -27.54 31.29
N GLY A 89 -8.41 -26.83 31.84
CA GLY A 89 -7.03 -27.30 31.95
C GLY A 89 -6.14 -26.94 30.74
N THR A 90 -5.07 -27.70 30.52
CA THR A 90 -4.12 -27.43 29.42
C THR A 90 -4.69 -27.84 28.07
N PHE A 91 -4.30 -27.12 27.01
CA PHE A 91 -4.65 -27.46 25.63
C PHE A 91 -3.92 -28.73 25.21
N LYS A 92 -4.66 -29.73 24.73
CA LYS A 92 -4.14 -31.03 24.26
C LYS A 92 -4.20 -31.14 22.73
N SER A 93 -5.08 -30.39 22.09
CA SER A 93 -5.26 -30.42 20.64
C SER A 93 -5.63 -29.04 20.07
N PHE A 94 -5.55 -28.89 18.74
CA PHE A 94 -6.04 -27.68 18.05
C PHE A 94 -7.57 -27.57 18.09
N SER A 95 -8.28 -28.69 18.30
CA SER A 95 -9.73 -28.68 18.53
C SER A 95 -10.07 -27.87 19.78
N ASP A 96 -9.30 -28.04 20.86
CA ASP A 96 -9.48 -27.32 22.12
C ASP A 96 -9.35 -25.81 21.93
N LEU A 97 -8.45 -25.37 21.03
CA LEU A 97 -8.24 -23.96 20.71
C LEU A 97 -9.37 -23.34 19.90
N LEU A 98 -10.14 -24.14 19.15
CA LEU A 98 -11.35 -23.68 18.44
C LEU A 98 -12.56 -23.54 19.37
N GLU A 99 -12.55 -24.19 20.53
CA GLU A 99 -13.60 -24.03 21.54
C GLU A 99 -13.45 -22.74 22.34
N VAL A 100 -12.27 -22.10 22.28
CA VAL A 100 -12.02 -20.82 22.95
C VAL A 100 -12.81 -19.70 22.27
N GLU A 101 -13.60 -18.97 23.06
CA GLU A 101 -14.41 -17.88 22.55
C GLU A 101 -13.54 -16.82 21.83
N GLY A 102 -13.92 -16.52 20.58
CA GLY A 102 -13.20 -15.54 19.75
C GLY A 102 -12.02 -16.11 18.95
N PHE A 103 -11.77 -17.42 18.98
CA PHE A 103 -10.79 -18.12 18.15
C PHE A 103 -11.47 -18.91 17.03
N GLY A 104 -11.60 -18.30 15.86
CA GLY A 104 -11.92 -19.02 14.62
C GLY A 104 -10.66 -19.52 13.92
N ILE A 105 -10.80 -20.48 13.01
CA ILE A 105 -9.71 -21.09 12.21
C ILE A 105 -8.71 -20.05 11.67
N LYS A 106 -9.17 -18.93 11.11
CA LYS A 106 -8.30 -17.87 10.56
C LYS A 106 -7.45 -17.16 11.61
N ILE A 107 -7.94 -17.07 12.85
CA ILE A 107 -7.24 -16.44 13.96
C ILE A 107 -6.25 -17.43 14.55
N LEU A 108 -6.65 -18.70 14.65
CA LEU A 108 -5.78 -19.79 15.07
C LEU A 108 -4.60 -19.99 14.11
N ASP A 109 -4.85 -20.01 12.80
CA ASP A 109 -3.80 -20.09 11.77
C ASP A 109 -2.76 -18.96 11.92
N LYS A 110 -3.22 -17.72 12.14
CA LYS A 110 -2.32 -16.58 12.36
C LYS A 110 -1.52 -16.71 13.66
N LEU A 111 -2.14 -17.24 14.71
CA LEU A 111 -1.48 -17.48 15.99
C LEU A 111 -0.38 -18.53 15.83
N CYS A 112 -0.71 -19.69 15.27
CA CYS A 112 0.21 -20.80 15.03
C CYS A 112 1.39 -20.35 14.15
N SER A 113 1.12 -19.65 13.04
CA SER A 113 2.17 -19.08 12.20
C SER A 113 3.05 -18.05 12.95
N SER A 114 2.50 -17.28 13.88
CA SER A 114 3.28 -16.32 14.67
C SER A 114 4.18 -16.99 15.71
N ILE A 115 3.76 -18.12 16.28
CA ILE A 115 4.55 -18.89 17.25
C ILE A 115 5.75 -19.52 16.55
N ILE A 116 5.52 -20.19 15.42
CA ILE A 116 6.60 -20.80 14.63
C ILE A 116 7.55 -19.74 14.06
N SER A 117 7.04 -18.60 13.60
CA SER A 117 7.90 -17.53 13.10
C SER A 117 8.85 -16.97 14.17
N ASN A 118 8.41 -16.93 15.44
CA ASN A 118 9.25 -16.46 16.55
C ASN A 118 10.33 -17.48 16.96
N GLN A 119 10.14 -18.77 16.66
CA GLN A 119 11.17 -19.81 16.87
C GLN A 119 12.45 -19.51 16.07
N SER A 120 12.31 -18.89 14.89
CA SER A 120 13.43 -18.54 14.01
C SER A 120 14.14 -17.21 14.34
N GLN A 121 13.72 -16.51 15.41
CA GLN A 121 14.23 -15.17 15.78
C GLN A 121 14.79 -15.09 17.20
N SER A 122 15.46 -16.14 17.69
CA SER A 122 16.30 -16.05 18.88
C SER A 122 17.65 -15.41 18.53
N GLU A 123 17.68 -14.09 18.33
CA GLU A 123 18.81 -13.19 18.64
C GLU A 123 18.49 -11.74 18.24
N SER A 124 18.33 -10.89 19.26
CA SER A 124 18.39 -9.42 19.24
C SER A 124 17.71 -8.65 18.09
N THR A 125 16.50 -8.15 18.32
CA THR A 125 16.16 -6.73 18.08
C THR A 125 14.89 -6.36 18.86
N PRO A 126 14.79 -5.14 19.42
CA PRO A 126 13.61 -4.71 20.15
C PRO A 126 12.42 -4.60 19.20
N ALA A 127 11.26 -5.06 19.69
CA ALA A 127 10.00 -5.15 18.96
C ALA A 127 9.62 -3.86 18.22
N ILE A 128 9.88 -3.85 16.91
CA ILE A 128 9.32 -2.86 15.99
C ILE A 128 7.82 -3.14 15.88
N SER A 129 7.03 -2.32 16.58
CA SER A 129 5.57 -2.34 16.61
C SER A 129 4.93 -2.62 15.23
N LYS A 130 4.08 -3.66 15.15
CA LYS A 130 3.35 -4.09 13.94
C LYS A 130 2.16 -3.18 13.61
N ASN A 131 2.43 -1.91 13.35
CA ASN A 131 1.66 -1.14 12.40
C ASN A 131 2.63 -0.67 11.31
N ARG A 132 3.16 -1.61 10.50
CA ARG A 132 3.77 -1.23 9.23
C ARG A 132 2.66 -0.63 8.38
N ARG A 133 2.44 0.67 8.53
CA ARG A 133 1.66 1.46 7.58
C ARG A 133 2.42 1.31 6.28
N HIS A 134 1.90 0.48 5.38
CA HIS A 134 2.43 0.42 4.02
C HIS A 134 2.26 1.84 3.45
N PHE A 135 3.39 2.55 3.35
CA PHE A 135 3.43 3.90 2.79
C PHE A 135 3.28 3.85 1.26
N VAL A 136 3.55 2.67 0.67
CA VAL A 136 3.52 2.41 -0.77
C VAL A 136 2.66 1.18 -1.08
N ILE A 137 1.94 1.25 -2.20
CA ILE A 137 1.04 0.20 -2.70
C ILE A 137 1.38 -0.07 -4.18
N PRO A 138 1.62 -1.32 -4.61
CA PRO A 138 1.79 -2.52 -3.78
C PRO A 138 3.04 -2.42 -2.89
N PRO A 139 3.18 -3.26 -1.84
CA PRO A 139 4.38 -3.26 -1.00
C PRO A 139 5.64 -3.53 -1.84
N LEU A 140 6.74 -2.87 -1.50
CA LEU A 140 8.03 -3.07 -2.16
C LEU A 140 8.54 -4.50 -1.86
N ASN A 141 8.71 -5.30 -2.91
CA ASN A 141 9.33 -6.62 -2.84
C ASN A 141 10.86 -6.53 -2.67
N LYS A 142 11.49 -7.61 -2.19
CA LYS A 142 12.95 -7.68 -1.99
C LYS A 142 13.75 -7.47 -3.29
N GLN A 143 13.17 -7.79 -4.46
CA GLN A 143 13.78 -7.53 -5.77
C GLN A 143 14.02 -6.03 -6.05
N LEU A 144 13.31 -5.12 -5.35
CA LEU A 144 13.48 -3.68 -5.50
C LEU A 144 14.70 -3.11 -4.76
N GLN A 145 15.57 -3.93 -4.17
CA GLN A 145 16.79 -3.44 -3.53
C GLN A 145 17.85 -2.95 -4.53
N ASN A 146 17.77 -3.38 -5.79
CA ASN A 146 18.80 -3.16 -6.82
C ASN A 146 18.41 -2.14 -7.91
N PHE A 147 17.44 -1.28 -7.65
CA PHE A 147 17.09 -0.23 -8.60
C PHE A 147 18.13 0.90 -8.63
N THR A 148 18.21 1.57 -9.77
CA THR A 148 19.10 2.68 -10.07
C THR A 148 18.37 4.00 -10.00
N SER A 149 17.15 4.08 -10.55
CA SER A 149 16.37 5.32 -10.60
C SER A 149 14.87 5.10 -10.43
N ALA A 150 14.19 6.11 -9.90
CA ALA A 150 12.75 6.15 -9.75
C ALA A 150 12.21 7.52 -10.19
N ILE A 151 11.03 7.52 -10.80
CA ILE A 151 10.35 8.74 -11.26
C ILE A 151 9.06 8.92 -10.47
N GLY A 152 8.89 10.07 -9.83
CA GLY A 152 7.61 10.51 -9.27
C GLY A 152 6.77 11.20 -10.32
N LEU A 153 5.53 10.79 -10.47
CA LEU A 153 4.54 11.34 -11.40
C LEU A 153 3.39 11.97 -10.63
N TYR A 154 3.24 13.28 -10.78
CA TYR A 154 2.11 14.01 -10.23
C TYR A 154 1.14 14.43 -11.33
N LEU A 155 -0.10 14.00 -11.22
CA LEU A 155 -1.19 14.40 -12.11
C LEU A 155 -1.98 15.52 -11.43
N GLY A 156 -1.77 16.75 -11.89
CA GLY A 156 -2.56 17.91 -11.46
C GLY A 156 -3.79 18.13 -12.34
N PRO A 157 -4.64 19.12 -11.99
CA PRO A 157 -5.81 19.47 -12.78
C PRO A 157 -5.46 20.15 -14.12
N VAL A 158 -4.29 20.80 -14.20
CA VAL A 158 -3.86 21.60 -15.37
C VAL A 158 -2.73 20.95 -16.17
N GLY A 159 -2.24 19.79 -15.73
CA GLY A 159 -1.11 19.12 -16.34
C GLY A 159 -0.55 17.98 -15.50
N VAL A 160 0.45 17.31 -16.06
CA VAL A 160 1.26 16.29 -15.38
C VAL A 160 2.68 16.82 -15.19
N SER A 161 3.32 16.44 -14.11
CA SER A 161 4.74 16.71 -13.87
C SER A 161 5.46 15.45 -13.42
N TRP A 162 6.76 15.40 -13.66
CA TRP A 162 7.62 14.30 -13.23
C TRP A 162 8.94 14.80 -12.67
N SER A 163 9.46 14.03 -11.72
CA SER A 163 10.79 14.22 -11.16
C SER A 163 11.48 12.87 -11.01
N GLY A 164 12.70 12.73 -11.54
CA GLY A 164 13.49 11.50 -11.53
C GLY A 164 14.67 11.61 -10.60
N LEU A 165 14.72 10.72 -9.61
CA LEU A 165 15.84 10.60 -8.67
C LEU A 165 16.60 9.29 -8.89
N THR A 166 17.92 9.34 -8.76
CA THR A 166 18.72 8.14 -8.55
C THR A 166 18.59 7.66 -7.11
N LYS A 167 19.00 6.42 -6.84
CA LYS A 167 19.08 5.85 -5.48
C LYS A 167 19.91 6.70 -4.50
N CYS A 168 20.83 7.53 -5.02
CA CYS A 168 21.69 8.43 -4.25
C CYS A 168 21.10 9.85 -4.07
N ASN A 169 19.79 10.04 -4.30
CA ASN A 169 19.13 11.36 -4.25
C ASN A 169 19.68 12.38 -5.26
N GLU A 170 20.16 11.92 -6.41
CA GLU A 170 20.53 12.80 -7.53
C GLU A 170 19.33 13.04 -8.44
N LEU A 171 18.95 14.31 -8.59
CA LEU A 171 17.90 14.76 -9.50
C LEU A 171 18.43 14.82 -10.92
N LYS A 172 17.95 13.91 -11.77
CA LYS A 172 18.31 13.83 -13.19
C LYS A 172 17.26 14.42 -14.11
N GLU A 173 15.99 14.27 -13.75
CA GLU A 173 14.87 14.62 -14.62
C GLU A 173 13.89 15.48 -13.85
N TRP A 174 13.48 16.62 -14.43
CA TRP A 174 12.46 17.47 -13.81
C TRP A 174 11.74 18.29 -14.88
N ASP A 175 10.48 17.93 -15.14
CA ASP A 175 9.68 18.61 -16.16
C ASP A 175 8.18 18.47 -15.94
N CYS A 176 7.41 19.22 -16.74
CA CYS A 176 5.95 19.18 -16.74
C CYS A 176 5.38 19.29 -18.15
N LEU A 177 4.16 18.76 -18.31
CA LEU A 177 3.34 18.85 -19.51
C LEU A 177 1.98 19.41 -19.11
N LYS A 178 1.63 20.57 -19.64
CA LYS A 178 0.28 21.12 -19.50
C LYS A 178 -0.71 20.32 -20.32
N PHE A 179 -1.91 20.13 -19.78
CA PHE A 179 -3.01 19.60 -20.55
C PHE A 179 -3.50 20.66 -21.54
N PRO A 180 -3.97 20.26 -22.73
CA PRO A 180 -4.66 21.19 -23.62
C PRO A 180 -5.83 21.83 -22.87
N GLU A 181 -6.13 23.10 -23.13
CA GLU A 181 -7.35 23.72 -22.63
C GLU A 181 -8.54 23.10 -23.36
N VAL A 182 -9.06 21.99 -22.84
CA VAL A 182 -10.21 21.32 -23.42
C VAL A 182 -11.47 21.92 -22.80
N SER A 183 -12.20 22.71 -23.58
CA SER A 183 -13.50 23.29 -23.17
C SER A 183 -14.64 22.24 -23.11
N LYS A 184 -14.33 20.97 -23.37
CA LYS A 184 -15.29 19.86 -23.48
C LYS A 184 -14.78 18.64 -22.69
N LYS A 185 -15.72 17.89 -22.09
CA LYS A 185 -15.47 16.61 -21.43
C LYS A 185 -14.63 15.68 -22.34
N MET A 186 -13.52 15.14 -21.83
CA MET A 186 -12.69 14.22 -22.61
C MET A 186 -13.41 12.88 -22.77
N LEU A 187 -13.40 12.34 -23.98
CA LEU A 187 -13.84 10.97 -24.22
C LEU A 187 -12.69 10.00 -23.90
N PRO A 188 -12.96 8.71 -23.64
CA PRO A 188 -11.90 7.73 -23.33
C PRO A 188 -10.78 7.66 -24.36
N MET A 189 -11.09 7.85 -25.65
CA MET A 189 -10.08 7.90 -26.71
C MET A 189 -9.18 9.15 -26.60
N ASP A 190 -9.73 10.29 -26.20
CA ASP A 190 -8.96 11.51 -25.97
C ASP A 190 -8.02 11.31 -24.78
N THR A 191 -8.53 10.72 -23.70
CA THR A 191 -7.74 10.38 -22.50
C THR A 191 -6.60 9.42 -22.84
N PHE A 192 -6.87 8.42 -23.69
CA PHE A 192 -5.86 7.47 -24.15
C PHE A 192 -4.76 8.16 -24.98
N ASN A 193 -5.14 9.04 -25.92
CA ASN A 193 -4.19 9.81 -26.72
C ASN A 193 -3.32 10.73 -25.85
N LEU A 194 -3.92 11.34 -24.83
CA LEU A 194 -3.18 12.12 -23.83
C LEU A 194 -2.21 11.22 -23.05
N ALA A 195 -2.66 10.06 -22.56
CA ALA A 195 -1.80 9.10 -21.86
C ALA A 195 -0.61 8.65 -22.71
N GLN A 196 -0.81 8.39 -24.01
CA GLN A 196 0.27 8.08 -24.95
C GLN A 196 1.24 9.26 -25.14
N THR A 197 0.72 10.49 -25.21
CA THR A 197 1.54 11.70 -25.33
C THR A 197 2.42 11.89 -24.09
N ILE A 198 1.84 11.66 -22.91
CA ILE A 198 2.56 11.69 -21.62
C ILE A 198 3.63 10.59 -21.60
N LEU A 199 3.28 9.34 -21.91
CA LEU A 199 4.19 8.20 -21.93
C LEU A 199 5.43 8.45 -22.81
N LYS A 200 5.26 9.09 -23.96
CA LYS A 200 6.36 9.44 -24.87
C LYS A 200 7.36 10.43 -24.26
N LYS A 201 6.92 11.30 -23.35
CA LYS A 201 7.73 12.34 -22.71
C LYS A 201 8.36 11.90 -21.39
N ILE A 202 7.76 10.93 -20.70
CA ILE A 202 8.27 10.44 -19.42
C ILE A 202 9.64 9.75 -19.64
N PRO A 203 10.66 10.04 -18.81
CA PRO A 203 11.95 9.39 -18.89
C PRO A 203 11.92 7.92 -18.45
N LEU A 204 12.99 7.20 -18.75
CA LEU A 204 13.15 5.80 -18.34
C LEU A 204 13.57 5.71 -16.88
N ALA A 205 12.95 4.81 -16.12
CA ALA A 205 13.32 4.47 -14.76
C ALA A 205 12.89 3.05 -14.41
N ASP A 206 13.43 2.51 -13.33
CA ASP A 206 13.03 1.19 -12.83
C ASP A 206 11.62 1.23 -12.24
N PHE A 207 11.28 2.33 -11.56
CA PHE A 207 9.98 2.52 -10.90
C PHE A 207 9.33 3.85 -11.22
N TYR A 208 8.00 3.80 -11.31
CA TYR A 208 7.14 4.96 -11.46
C TYR A 208 6.25 5.10 -10.23
N VAL A 209 6.34 6.23 -9.54
CA VAL A 209 5.64 6.47 -8.28
C VAL A 209 4.58 7.54 -8.49
N PHE A 210 3.32 7.15 -8.34
CA PHE A 210 2.18 8.07 -8.31
C PHE A 210 1.78 8.37 -6.88
N GLU A 211 1.03 9.45 -6.68
CA GLU A 211 0.27 9.61 -5.46
C GLU A 211 -1.02 8.76 -5.52
N ALA A 212 -1.33 8.06 -4.43
CA ALA A 212 -2.56 7.29 -4.32
C ALA A 212 -3.77 8.24 -4.39
N PRO A 213 -4.77 7.97 -5.24
CA PRO A 213 -5.96 8.79 -5.32
C PRO A 213 -6.72 8.73 -3.98
N MET A 214 -7.22 9.88 -3.54
CA MET A 214 -8.00 9.97 -2.32
C MET A 214 -9.45 9.56 -2.64
N TYR A 215 -10.03 8.65 -1.85
CA TYR A 215 -11.44 8.29 -2.00
C TYR A 215 -12.31 9.47 -1.59
N ILE A 216 -12.93 10.11 -2.58
CA ILE A 216 -13.87 11.20 -2.37
C ILE A 216 -15.28 10.61 -2.37
N ALA A 217 -15.90 10.50 -1.19
CA ALA A 217 -17.32 10.15 -1.10
C ALA A 217 -18.18 11.39 -1.38
N HIS A 218 -19.02 11.30 -2.43
CA HIS A 218 -20.11 12.24 -2.75
C HIS A 218 -19.78 13.74 -2.64
N ILE A 219 -18.86 14.24 -3.48
CA ILE A 219 -18.84 15.67 -3.79
C ILE A 219 -19.60 15.91 -5.09
N GLY A 220 -20.31 17.03 -5.19
CA GLY A 220 -21.27 17.32 -6.26
C GLY A 220 -20.77 17.10 -7.70
N ASN A 221 -21.72 16.97 -8.63
CA ASN A 221 -21.55 16.40 -9.98
C ASN A 221 -20.29 16.86 -10.76
N LYS A 222 -19.90 18.13 -10.69
CA LYS A 222 -18.72 18.64 -11.43
C LYS A 222 -17.40 18.09 -10.89
N GLN A 223 -17.23 17.99 -9.58
CA GLN A 223 -16.00 17.48 -8.98
C GLN A 223 -15.88 15.96 -9.19
N THR A 224 -17.00 15.25 -9.25
CA THR A 224 -17.02 13.82 -9.61
C THR A 224 -16.51 13.57 -11.02
N ILE A 225 -16.86 14.41 -11.99
CA ILE A 225 -16.43 14.25 -13.39
C ILE A 225 -14.91 14.42 -13.50
N VAL A 226 -14.36 15.51 -12.95
CA VAL A 226 -12.90 15.76 -12.98
C VAL A 226 -12.13 14.65 -12.26
N HIS A 227 -12.67 14.15 -11.14
CA HIS A 227 -12.07 13.03 -10.43
C HIS A 227 -12.06 11.73 -11.27
N ASN A 228 -13.16 11.45 -11.98
CA ASN A 228 -13.24 10.28 -12.85
C ASN A 228 -12.29 10.38 -14.05
N GLU A 229 -12.18 11.56 -14.68
CA GLU A 229 -11.21 11.80 -15.77
C GLU A 229 -9.77 11.60 -15.27
N HIS A 230 -9.47 12.08 -14.06
CA HIS A 230 -8.17 11.87 -13.43
C HIS A 230 -7.89 10.38 -13.16
N LEU A 231 -8.86 9.64 -12.61
CA LEU A 231 -8.73 8.20 -12.37
C LEU A 231 -8.59 7.40 -13.67
N GLU A 232 -9.30 7.81 -14.72
CA GLU A 232 -9.20 7.19 -16.04
C GLU A 232 -7.79 7.36 -16.61
N LEU A 233 -7.26 8.59 -16.60
CA LEU A 233 -5.89 8.87 -17.07
C LEU A 233 -4.84 8.11 -16.26
N LEU A 234 -4.98 8.09 -14.94
CA LEU A 234 -4.09 7.35 -14.04
C LEU A 234 -4.14 5.84 -14.32
N SER A 235 -5.32 5.27 -14.58
CA SER A 235 -5.48 3.86 -14.93
C SER A 235 -4.86 3.53 -16.29
N MET A 236 -5.01 4.41 -17.28
CA MET A 236 -4.36 4.25 -18.59
C MET A 236 -2.85 4.31 -18.48
N LEU A 237 -2.30 5.27 -17.72
CA LEU A 237 -0.85 5.36 -17.49
C LEU A 237 -0.32 4.14 -16.74
N LEU A 238 -1.03 3.66 -15.72
CA LEU A 238 -0.69 2.42 -15.01
C LEU A 238 -0.57 1.23 -15.98
N ALA A 239 -1.57 1.05 -16.84
CA ALA A 239 -1.57 -0.04 -17.82
C ALA A 239 -0.44 0.12 -18.84
N LEU A 240 -0.28 1.31 -19.40
CA LEU A 240 0.73 1.61 -20.42
C LEU A 240 2.16 1.49 -19.89
N LEU A 241 2.45 1.92 -18.67
CA LEU A 241 3.77 1.79 -18.07
C LEU A 241 4.14 0.33 -17.82
N ASN A 242 3.21 -0.46 -17.27
CA ASN A 242 3.46 -1.88 -17.01
C ASN A 242 3.56 -2.74 -18.28
N THR A 243 2.86 -2.36 -19.35
CA THR A 243 2.83 -3.13 -20.62
C THR A 243 3.78 -2.58 -21.70
N SER A 244 4.47 -1.48 -21.45
CA SER A 244 5.44 -0.93 -22.38
C SER A 244 6.79 -1.61 -22.23
N ARG A 245 7.27 -2.29 -23.29
CA ARG A 245 8.63 -2.86 -23.34
C ARG A 245 9.73 -1.82 -23.15
N LYS A 246 9.43 -0.55 -23.45
CA LYS A 246 10.37 0.57 -23.26
C LYS A 246 10.50 0.95 -21.78
N HIS A 247 9.38 0.99 -21.05
CA HIS A 247 9.35 1.46 -19.64
C HIS A 247 9.42 0.31 -18.63
N ASN A 248 9.03 -0.90 -19.01
CA ASN A 248 9.12 -2.10 -18.19
C ASN A 248 10.05 -3.11 -18.87
N THR A 249 11.35 -2.99 -18.58
CA THR A 249 12.39 -3.83 -19.17
C THR A 249 12.30 -5.29 -18.74
N GLN A 250 11.59 -5.58 -17.64
CA GLN A 250 11.36 -6.92 -17.12
C GLN A 250 10.10 -7.59 -17.71
N LEU A 251 9.38 -6.89 -18.61
CA LEU A 251 8.19 -7.41 -19.25
C LEU A 251 8.52 -8.61 -20.14
N THR A 252 7.85 -9.73 -19.90
CA THR A 252 7.94 -10.95 -20.71
C THR A 252 6.53 -11.35 -21.15
N GLU A 253 6.40 -12.28 -22.10
CA GLU A 253 5.09 -12.77 -22.54
C GLU A 253 4.35 -13.54 -21.43
N GLU A 254 5.08 -14.11 -20.47
CA GLU A 254 4.54 -14.93 -19.38
C GLU A 254 4.32 -14.15 -18.08
N ASN A 255 5.04 -13.03 -17.88
CA ASN A 255 4.99 -12.25 -16.65
C ASN A 255 5.00 -10.74 -16.93
N VAL A 256 4.06 -10.05 -16.27
CA VAL A 256 3.96 -8.58 -16.26
C VAL A 256 4.37 -8.09 -14.88
N PRO A 257 5.68 -7.94 -14.61
CA PRO A 257 6.14 -7.42 -13.33
C PRO A 257 5.69 -5.99 -13.17
N ASN A 258 5.31 -5.64 -11.93
CA ASN A 258 4.80 -4.31 -11.63
C ASN A 258 5.94 -3.29 -11.50
N CYS A 259 5.95 -2.26 -12.35
CA CYS A 259 6.89 -1.13 -12.26
C CYS A 259 6.25 0.14 -11.67
N VAL A 260 4.95 0.11 -11.36
CA VAL A 260 4.18 1.27 -10.90
C VAL A 260 3.78 1.14 -9.44
N TYR A 261 4.00 2.20 -8.66
CA TYR A 261 3.76 2.25 -7.23
C TYR A 261 2.96 3.48 -6.86
N TYR A 262 2.14 3.37 -5.82
CA TYR A 262 1.35 4.46 -5.27
C TYR A 262 1.85 4.80 -3.87
N LEU A 263 2.37 6.01 -3.69
CA LEU A 263 2.62 6.57 -2.38
C LEU A 263 1.29 7.00 -1.76
N ARG A 264 1.02 6.60 -0.52
CA ARG A 264 -0.22 6.97 0.17
C ARG A 264 -0.42 8.49 0.18
N SER A 265 -1.67 8.91 -0.03
CA SER A 265 -2.06 10.32 -0.13
C SER A 265 -1.59 11.15 1.06
N ASN A 266 -1.19 12.39 0.79
CA ASN A 266 -0.76 13.40 1.75
C ASN A 266 0.53 13.04 2.53
N LEU A 267 1.27 11.99 2.16
CA LEU A 267 2.56 11.72 2.81
C LEU A 267 3.58 12.81 2.52
N SER A 268 3.69 13.23 1.26
CA SER A 268 4.58 14.33 0.85
C SER A 268 4.20 15.63 1.56
N ALA A 269 2.91 15.96 1.55
CA ALA A 269 2.43 17.15 2.21
C ALA A 269 2.71 17.18 3.73
N ARG A 270 2.70 16.01 4.39
CA ARG A 270 3.03 15.89 5.81
C ARG A 270 4.52 15.96 6.07
N LEU A 271 5.35 15.35 5.21
CA LEU A 271 6.81 15.39 5.34
C LEU A 271 7.33 16.83 5.23
N PHE A 272 6.81 17.59 4.28
CA PHE A 272 7.22 18.96 3.99
C PHE A 272 6.36 20.03 4.67
N ARG A 273 5.43 19.62 5.54
CA ARG A 273 4.50 20.51 6.26
C ARG A 273 3.72 21.46 5.34
N THR A 274 3.42 21.00 4.13
CA THR A 274 2.52 21.70 3.20
C THR A 274 1.07 21.27 3.39
N LEU A 275 0.73 20.56 4.48
CA LEU A 275 -0.64 20.23 4.86
C LEU A 275 -1.08 21.10 6.06
N MET A 276 -2.02 22.02 5.83
CA MET A 276 -2.65 22.85 6.86
C MET A 276 -4.10 22.38 7.08
N GLY A 277 -4.36 21.73 8.22
CA GLY A 277 -5.64 21.05 8.45
C GLY A 277 -5.86 19.93 7.44
N SER A 278 -6.84 20.08 6.55
CA SER A 278 -7.09 19.16 5.42
C SER A 278 -6.60 19.68 4.07
N GLU A 279 -6.07 20.90 4.00
CA GLU A 279 -5.73 21.57 2.76
C GLU A 279 -4.23 21.57 2.49
N ARG A 280 -3.87 21.48 1.20
CA ARG A 280 -2.49 21.62 0.76
C ARG A 280 -2.18 23.08 0.47
N VAL A 281 -1.07 23.56 1.02
CA VAL A 281 -0.49 24.86 0.69
C VAL A 281 0.61 24.70 -0.35
N SER A 282 1.13 25.82 -0.86
CA SER A 282 2.13 25.81 -1.93
C SER A 282 3.37 25.00 -1.56
N THR A 283 3.90 24.30 -2.55
CA THR A 283 5.16 23.55 -2.45
C THR A 283 6.39 24.43 -2.63
N THR A 284 6.22 25.65 -3.14
CA THR A 284 7.33 26.57 -3.44
C THR A 284 8.30 26.79 -2.27
N PRO A 285 7.84 27.04 -1.02
CA PRO A 285 8.75 27.23 0.11
C PRO A 285 9.58 25.98 0.41
N ALA A 286 8.94 24.80 0.39
CA ALA A 286 9.61 23.53 0.66
C ALA A 286 10.65 23.20 -0.44
N VAL A 287 10.31 23.45 -1.70
CA VAL A 287 11.24 23.25 -2.82
C VAL A 287 12.40 24.23 -2.75
N ASN A 288 12.17 25.51 -2.45
CA ASN A 288 13.25 26.49 -2.32
C ASN A 288 14.21 26.10 -1.18
N ASN A 289 13.70 25.55 -0.08
CA ASN A 289 14.55 25.03 1.00
C ASN A 289 15.38 23.82 0.55
N LEU A 290 14.79 22.88 -0.20
CA LEU A 290 15.55 21.75 -0.79
C LEU A 290 16.63 22.21 -1.77
N LEU A 291 16.39 23.31 -2.48
CA LEU A 291 17.35 23.90 -3.43
C LEU A 291 18.36 24.85 -2.78
N GLY A 292 18.26 25.10 -1.47
CA GLY A 292 19.13 26.05 -0.75
C GLY A 292 18.89 27.52 -1.11
N ILE A 293 17.69 27.88 -1.60
CA ILE A 293 17.32 29.23 -2.09
C ILE A 293 16.64 30.06 -0.97
N GLY A 294 16.91 29.77 0.31
CA GLY A 294 16.24 30.41 1.44
C GLY A 294 17.13 30.57 2.67
N THR A 295 16.81 31.55 3.52
CA THR A 295 17.57 31.93 4.72
C THR A 295 17.11 31.22 5.99
N ILE A 296 16.02 30.44 5.96
CA ILE A 296 15.43 29.84 7.15
C ILE A 296 15.68 28.34 7.13
N ALA A 297 16.68 27.92 7.92
CA ALA A 297 17.13 26.53 8.08
C ALA A 297 16.20 25.65 8.92
N ASP A 298 15.01 26.15 9.28
CA ASP A 298 14.16 25.46 10.22
C ASP A 298 12.98 24.81 9.51
N VAL A 299 12.78 23.54 9.86
CA VAL A 299 11.49 22.83 9.96
C VAL A 299 11.33 21.59 9.05
N THR A 300 12.20 21.36 8.05
CA THR A 300 12.21 20.11 7.25
C THR A 300 13.27 19.12 7.75
N PRO A 301 13.02 17.79 7.67
CA PRO A 301 14.05 16.79 7.97
C PRO A 301 15.28 17.00 7.09
N LYS A 302 16.45 16.59 7.58
CA LYS A 302 17.72 16.80 6.87
C LYS A 302 17.77 15.88 5.64
N ILE A 303 17.27 16.37 4.52
CA ILE A 303 17.25 15.67 3.23
C ILE A 303 18.39 16.21 2.39
N SER A 304 19.33 15.33 2.04
CA SER A 304 20.40 15.65 1.09
C SER A 304 19.92 15.34 -0.33
N LEU A 305 19.67 16.38 -1.12
CA LEU A 305 19.33 16.29 -2.53
C LEU A 305 20.51 16.83 -3.36
N ILE A 306 20.94 16.06 -4.35
CA ILE A 306 21.97 16.46 -5.31
C ILE A 306 21.25 16.91 -6.58
N PHE A 307 21.55 18.10 -7.09
CA PHE A 307 20.94 18.63 -8.31
C PHE A 307 21.96 19.42 -9.13
N CYS A 308 21.78 19.44 -10.44
CA CYS A 308 22.53 20.31 -11.35
C CYS A 308 21.94 21.73 -11.33
N GLU A 309 22.79 22.75 -11.48
CA GLU A 309 22.37 24.16 -11.50
C GLU A 309 21.39 24.45 -12.66
N GLU A 310 21.54 23.77 -13.80
CA GLU A 310 20.63 23.90 -14.95
C GLU A 310 19.17 23.57 -14.61
N LEU A 311 18.94 22.51 -13.82
CA LEU A 311 17.59 22.12 -13.40
C LEU A 311 16.99 23.12 -12.42
N LYS A 312 17.84 23.70 -11.57
CA LYS A 312 17.45 24.75 -10.63
C LYS A 312 17.07 26.04 -11.36
N GLU A 313 17.89 26.50 -12.31
CA GLU A 313 17.57 27.64 -13.16
C GLU A 313 16.29 27.41 -13.97
N LYS A 314 16.14 26.21 -14.56
CA LYS A 314 14.92 25.82 -15.26
C LYS A 314 13.69 25.97 -14.37
N TYR A 315 13.73 25.47 -13.12
CA TYR A 315 12.63 25.62 -12.17
C TYR A 315 12.35 27.08 -11.81
N LEU A 316 13.39 27.88 -11.54
CA LEU A 316 13.23 29.29 -11.18
C LEU A 316 12.65 30.14 -12.32
N SER A 317 12.95 29.80 -13.57
CA SER A 317 12.41 30.46 -14.76
C SER A 317 10.93 30.17 -15.03
N GLN A 318 10.34 29.17 -14.37
CA GLN A 318 8.94 28.79 -14.58
C GLN A 318 7.96 29.76 -13.91
N ASN A 319 6.75 29.85 -14.47
CA ASN A 319 5.65 30.56 -13.84
C ASN A 319 5.11 29.82 -12.60
N GLY A 320 4.30 30.51 -11.77
CA GLY A 320 3.81 29.96 -10.50
C GLY A 320 3.05 28.64 -10.63
N ILE A 321 2.25 28.47 -11.68
CA ILE A 321 1.49 27.23 -11.93
C ILE A 321 2.42 26.06 -12.21
N ASN A 322 3.40 26.25 -13.10
CA ASN A 322 4.37 25.22 -13.45
C ASN A 322 5.29 24.91 -12.26
N ARG A 323 5.70 25.92 -11.49
CA ARG A 323 6.48 25.71 -10.26
C ARG A 323 5.74 24.85 -9.26
N GLU A 324 4.45 25.07 -9.08
CA GLU A 324 3.63 24.23 -8.19
C GLU A 324 3.54 22.79 -8.70
N LEU A 325 3.28 22.58 -10.00
CA LEU A 325 3.30 21.22 -10.60
C LEU A 325 4.65 20.53 -10.39
N LEU A 326 5.74 21.19 -10.74
CA LEU A 326 7.10 20.67 -10.59
C LEU A 326 7.42 20.35 -9.13
N GLY A 327 7.02 21.23 -8.21
CA GLY A 327 7.19 21.03 -6.78
C GLY A 327 6.45 19.80 -6.27
N GLN A 328 5.19 19.59 -6.68
CA GLN A 328 4.43 18.40 -6.28
C GLN A 328 5.12 17.10 -6.70
N ALA A 329 5.62 17.00 -7.93
CA ALA A 329 6.35 15.82 -8.41
C ALA A 329 7.67 15.61 -7.66
N LEU A 330 8.44 16.68 -7.40
CA LEU A 330 9.69 16.60 -6.64
C LEU A 330 9.45 16.13 -5.20
N LEU A 331 8.52 16.77 -4.48
CA LEU A 331 8.21 16.38 -3.11
C LEU A 331 7.66 14.95 -3.03
N LEU A 332 6.90 14.51 -4.03
CA LEU A 332 6.42 13.13 -4.13
C LEU A 332 7.57 12.12 -4.19
N ILE A 333 8.51 12.29 -5.14
CA ILE A 333 9.60 11.34 -5.31
C ILE A 333 10.60 11.38 -4.15
N VAL A 334 10.92 12.57 -3.62
CA VAL A 334 11.77 12.71 -2.43
C VAL A 334 11.15 12.00 -1.24
N THR A 335 9.84 12.14 -1.04
CA THR A 335 9.13 11.44 0.05
C THR A 335 9.22 9.93 -0.10
N PHE A 336 9.07 9.41 -1.33
CA PHE A 336 9.22 7.99 -1.61
C PHE A 336 10.63 7.50 -1.26
N MET A 337 11.67 8.23 -1.70
CA MET A 337 13.06 7.88 -1.42
C MET A 337 13.33 7.86 0.09
N GLU A 338 13.00 8.94 0.79
CA GLU A 338 13.28 9.09 2.21
C GLU A 338 12.56 8.04 3.08
N ILE A 339 11.29 7.78 2.80
CA ILE A 339 10.46 6.93 3.67
C ILE A 339 10.59 5.45 3.30
N CYS A 340 10.66 5.14 2.02
CA CYS A 340 10.48 3.77 1.53
C CYS A 340 11.81 3.12 1.14
N VAL A 341 12.77 3.91 0.64
CA VAL A 341 14.08 3.43 0.20
C VAL A 341 15.11 3.59 1.32
N HIS A 342 15.39 4.83 1.73
CA HIS A 342 16.40 5.14 2.74
C HIS A 342 15.92 4.90 4.17
N LYS A 343 14.60 4.88 4.38
CA LYS A 343 13.97 4.72 5.71
C LYS A 343 14.52 5.71 6.74
N ASN A 344 14.68 6.96 6.32
CA ASN A 344 15.17 8.05 7.14
C ASN A 344 14.28 8.21 8.38
N VAL A 345 14.91 8.15 9.57
CA VAL A 345 14.24 8.16 10.87
C VAL A 345 13.47 9.46 11.10
N GLU A 346 14.04 10.61 10.72
CA GLU A 346 13.40 11.92 10.87
C GLU A 346 12.18 12.05 9.96
N SER A 347 12.33 11.65 8.70
CA SER A 347 11.25 11.64 7.71
C SER A 347 10.09 10.74 8.15
N LEU A 348 10.41 9.54 8.67
CA LEU A 348 9.42 8.61 9.24
C LEU A 348 8.72 9.19 10.47
N ALA A 349 9.44 9.88 11.34
CA ALA A 349 8.86 10.56 12.50
C ALA A 349 7.89 11.66 12.08
N ALA A 350 8.28 12.52 11.13
CA ALA A 350 7.46 13.61 10.61
C ALA A 350 6.11 13.10 10.07
N VAL A 351 6.11 12.02 9.28
CA VAL A 351 4.86 11.46 8.72
C VAL A 351 4.09 10.54 9.67
N THR A 352 4.57 10.23 10.87
CA THR A 352 3.84 9.39 11.83
C THR A 352 3.22 10.20 12.97
N GLN A 353 3.85 11.31 13.37
CA GLN A 353 3.43 12.13 14.50
C GLN A 353 2.14 12.94 14.28
N GLY A 354 1.80 13.27 13.03
CA GLY A 354 0.60 14.08 12.71
C GLY A 354 -0.78 13.50 13.10
N LYS A 355 -0.85 12.31 13.73
CA LYS A 355 -2.11 11.78 14.31
C LYS A 355 -2.30 12.08 15.81
N LYS A 356 -1.25 12.43 16.56
CA LYS A 356 -1.35 12.59 18.02
C LYS A 356 -1.93 13.95 18.46
N ASN A 357 -1.82 14.98 17.62
CA ASN A 357 -2.25 16.33 17.98
C ASN A 357 -3.71 16.67 17.62
N GLY A 358 -4.40 15.80 16.88
CA GLY A 358 -5.81 16.02 16.50
C GLY A 358 -6.83 15.87 17.65
N ASN A 359 -6.44 15.29 18.79
CA ASN A 359 -7.33 15.05 19.92
C ASN A 359 -7.07 15.95 21.13
N LYS A 360 -6.17 16.95 21.04
CA LYS A 360 -5.83 17.83 22.18
C LYS A 360 -6.47 19.23 22.14
N ASN A 361 -7.17 19.59 21.06
CA ASN A 361 -7.73 20.94 20.92
C ASN A 361 -9.26 21.00 21.09
N GLN A 362 -9.86 20.13 21.92
CA GLN A 362 -11.28 20.21 22.30
C GLN A 362 -11.53 20.23 23.81
N LEU A 363 -10.52 20.50 24.61
CA LEU A 363 -10.71 20.89 26.01
C LEU A 363 -9.86 22.12 26.28
N ASN A 364 -10.47 23.29 26.10
CA ASN A 364 -10.34 24.46 26.95
C ASN A 364 -11.42 25.47 26.58
#